data_AF-A0A452XTT8-F1
#
_entry.id   AF-A0A452XTT8-F1
#
_cell.length_a   1.000
_cell.length_b   1.000
_cell.length_c   1.000
_cell.angle_alpha   90.00
_cell.angle_beta   90.00
_cell.angle_gamma   90.00
#
_symmetry.space_group_name_H-M   'P 1'
#
loop_
_entity.id
_entity.type
_entity.pdbx_description
1 polymer ?
#
loop_
_entity_poly.entity_id
_entity_poly.type
_entity_poly.pdbx_seq_one_letter_code
_entity_poly.pdbx_strand_id
1 'polypeptide(L)'
;MIKGFLQKLLAFEKFLEKNEELDSEYKVVLLQIAVPTRSDVPEYRKLASQVHELVARVNGRFGTLKATPILHLDQTVDFDSLCALYAITDVALITSLRDGMNLVSYEYVACQESNKGVLILSEFAGAAQSLGAGAIIVNPWDIVEVADAIKRALDMPTEEREKNHRHNYELVSRHTAQDWAENYVCDLHNATSKAPLPAIHTAVLPIGEAAAQYGQSNNRLLILGFNATLTGQIQFVEGRTDIELKLNPELKQPLKTLCDNENTTVVVVSGYGRSILDEVTSYYSYMLHTYYI
;
A
#
# COMPACT_ATOMS: atom_id res chain seq x y z
N MET A 1 2.73 -6.29 -6.29
CA MET A 1 1.34 -5.88 -6.02
C MET A 1 1.18 -5.66 -4.53
N ILE A 2 0.35 -4.70 -4.15
CA ILE A 2 0.34 -4.10 -2.80
C ILE A 2 -0.59 -4.83 -1.81
N LYS A 3 -1.49 -5.71 -2.29
CA LYS A 3 -2.54 -6.35 -1.47
C LYS A 3 -2.13 -7.61 -0.68
N GLY A 4 -0.87 -8.06 -0.79
CA GLY A 4 -0.33 -9.12 0.07
C GLY A 4 -0.93 -10.52 -0.12
N PHE A 5 -1.37 -10.88 -1.34
CA PHE A 5 -2.01 -12.17 -1.61
C PHE A 5 -1.12 -13.38 -1.29
N LEU A 6 0.17 -13.32 -1.64
CA LEU A 6 1.09 -14.42 -1.33
C LEU A 6 1.22 -14.63 0.18
N GLN A 7 1.46 -13.56 0.92
CA GLN A 7 1.58 -13.59 2.38
C GLN A 7 0.30 -14.14 3.02
N LYS A 8 -0.87 -13.71 2.53
CA LYS A 8 -2.17 -14.21 2.98
C LYS A 8 -2.30 -15.71 2.82
N LEU A 9 -1.99 -16.22 1.63
CA LEU A 9 -2.11 -17.65 1.32
C LEU A 9 -1.09 -18.48 2.11
N LEU A 10 0.13 -17.99 2.27
CA LEU A 10 1.15 -18.63 3.11
C LEU A 10 0.74 -18.67 4.59
N ALA A 11 0.12 -17.60 5.11
CA ALA A 11 -0.40 -17.57 6.47
C ALA A 11 -1.58 -18.52 6.65
N PHE A 12 -2.47 -18.62 5.66
CA PHE A 12 -3.56 -19.58 5.69
C PHE A 12 -3.04 -21.02 5.61
N GLU A 13 -2.06 -21.31 4.76
CA GLU A 13 -1.36 -22.61 4.76
C GLU A 13 -0.76 -22.91 6.14
N LYS A 14 -0.09 -21.93 6.75
CA LYS A 14 0.51 -22.10 8.08
C LYS A 14 -0.53 -22.33 9.17
N PHE A 15 -1.69 -21.69 9.05
CA PHE A 15 -2.84 -21.91 9.93
C PHE A 15 -3.34 -23.36 9.80
N LEU A 16 -3.51 -23.87 8.58
CA LEU A 16 -3.92 -25.27 8.35
C LEU A 16 -2.91 -26.26 8.92
N GLU A 17 -1.60 -26.03 8.73
CA GLU A 17 -0.54 -26.87 9.31
C GLU A 17 -0.57 -26.95 10.84
N LYS A 18 -0.94 -25.86 11.51
CA LYS A 18 -0.97 -25.80 12.97
C LYS A 18 -2.23 -26.40 13.58
N ASN A 19 -3.28 -26.58 12.77
CA ASN A 19 -4.62 -26.96 13.24
C ASN A 19 -5.17 -28.11 12.39
N GLU A 20 -4.37 -29.17 12.18
CA GLU A 20 -4.74 -30.33 11.36
C GLU A 20 -6.04 -31.01 11.83
N GLU A 21 -6.41 -30.86 13.10
CA GLU A 21 -7.66 -31.35 13.65
C GLU A 21 -8.91 -30.68 13.05
N LEU A 22 -8.80 -29.44 12.58
CA LEU A 22 -9.89 -28.71 11.92
C LEU A 22 -10.17 -29.22 10.50
N ASP A 23 -9.19 -29.87 9.88
CA ASP A 23 -9.21 -30.31 8.48
C ASP A 23 -10.12 -31.54 8.28
N SER A 24 -10.34 -32.33 9.34
CA SER A 24 -11.14 -33.57 9.30
C SER A 24 -12.65 -33.36 9.13
N GLU A 25 -13.17 -32.15 9.38
CA GLU A 25 -14.62 -31.86 9.47
C GLU A 25 -15.12 -30.64 8.67
N TYR A 26 -14.41 -30.15 7.66
CA TYR A 26 -14.88 -29.03 6.80
C TYR A 26 -15.07 -27.68 7.52
N LYS A 27 -14.25 -27.38 8.53
CA LYS A 27 -14.55 -26.25 9.44
C LYS A 27 -14.20 -24.87 8.88
N VAL A 28 -13.26 -24.76 7.94
CA VAL A 28 -12.76 -23.46 7.48
C VAL A 28 -12.47 -23.46 5.99
N VAL A 29 -12.98 -22.45 5.27
CA VAL A 29 -12.71 -22.22 3.85
C VAL A 29 -12.30 -20.76 3.65
N LEU A 30 -11.21 -20.54 2.92
CA LEU A 30 -10.78 -19.22 2.48
C LEU A 30 -11.37 -18.91 1.10
N LEU A 31 -12.30 -17.96 1.04
CA LEU A 31 -12.79 -17.39 -0.21
C LEU A 31 -11.93 -16.18 -0.61
N GLN A 32 -11.20 -16.28 -1.73
CA GLN A 32 -10.40 -15.20 -2.28
C GLN A 32 -10.93 -14.78 -3.66
N ILE A 33 -11.70 -13.70 -3.68
CA ILE A 33 -12.14 -13.03 -4.90
C ILE A 33 -11.04 -12.06 -5.34
N ALA A 34 -10.55 -12.20 -6.56
CA ALA A 34 -9.53 -11.35 -7.15
C ALA A 34 -10.01 -10.85 -8.51
N VAL A 35 -10.20 -9.53 -8.66
CA VAL A 35 -10.52 -8.96 -9.96
C VAL A 35 -9.20 -8.74 -10.73
N PRO A 36 -9.02 -9.35 -11.91
CA PRO A 36 -7.81 -9.15 -12.70
C PRO A 36 -7.63 -7.67 -13.03
N THR A 37 -6.50 -7.09 -12.62
CA THR A 37 -6.14 -5.70 -12.92
C THR A 37 -4.72 -5.65 -13.46
N ARG A 38 -4.48 -4.78 -14.45
CA ARG A 38 -3.14 -4.54 -15.04
C ARG A 38 -2.48 -5.82 -15.58
N SER A 39 -3.26 -6.67 -16.25
CA SER A 39 -2.82 -7.96 -16.81
C SER A 39 -1.75 -7.84 -17.91
N ASP A 40 -1.60 -6.65 -18.47
CA ASP A 40 -0.58 -6.26 -19.43
C ASP A 40 0.82 -6.12 -18.79
N VAL A 41 0.89 -5.85 -17.49
CA VAL A 41 2.15 -5.64 -16.75
C VAL A 41 2.80 -7.00 -16.39
N PRO A 42 4.05 -7.28 -16.82
CA PRO A 42 4.72 -8.56 -16.58
C PRO A 42 4.80 -9.00 -15.12
N GLU A 43 5.04 -8.06 -14.20
CA GLU A 43 5.14 -8.30 -12.76
C GLU A 43 3.80 -8.77 -12.18
N TYR A 44 2.67 -8.26 -12.70
CA TYR A 44 1.34 -8.69 -12.28
C TYR A 44 1.03 -10.10 -12.78
N ARG A 45 1.42 -10.45 -14.01
CA ARG A 45 1.29 -11.82 -14.54
C ARG A 45 2.11 -12.82 -13.74
N LYS A 46 3.38 -12.49 -13.45
CA LYS A 46 4.24 -13.36 -12.63
C LYS A 46 3.63 -13.62 -11.27
N LEU A 47 3.11 -12.57 -10.62
CA LEU A 47 2.47 -12.71 -9.33
C LEU A 47 1.19 -13.55 -9.40
N ALA A 48 0.35 -13.36 -10.41
CA ALA A 48 -0.85 -14.17 -10.60
C ALA A 48 -0.49 -15.67 -10.74
N SER A 49 0.55 -15.99 -11.51
CA SER A 49 1.07 -17.37 -11.61
C SER A 49 1.48 -17.91 -10.24
N GLN A 50 2.25 -17.14 -9.46
CA GLN A 50 2.68 -17.55 -8.12
C GLN A 50 1.50 -17.76 -7.17
N VAL A 51 0.47 -16.92 -7.26
CA VAL A 51 -0.77 -17.07 -6.48
C VAL A 51 -1.50 -18.35 -6.88
N HIS A 52 -1.69 -18.61 -8.17
CA HIS A 52 -2.35 -19.82 -8.66
C HIS A 52 -1.59 -21.10 -8.30
N GLU A 53 -0.26 -21.09 -8.43
CA GLU A 53 0.61 -22.19 -8.01
C GLU A 53 0.46 -22.47 -6.50
N LEU A 54 0.42 -21.42 -5.68
CA LEU A 54 0.26 -21.55 -4.25
C LEU A 54 -1.14 -22.07 -3.86
N VAL A 55 -2.20 -21.54 -4.49
CA VAL A 55 -3.56 -22.05 -4.32
C VAL A 55 -3.63 -23.53 -4.68
N ALA A 56 -3.08 -23.92 -5.83
CA ALA A 56 -3.05 -25.32 -6.27
C ALA A 56 -2.26 -26.21 -5.30
N ARG A 57 -1.12 -25.72 -4.79
CA ARG A 57 -0.31 -26.44 -3.80
C ARG A 57 -1.07 -26.67 -2.49
N VAL A 58 -1.68 -25.63 -1.94
CA VAL A 58 -2.41 -25.73 -0.66
C VAL A 58 -3.66 -26.60 -0.83
N ASN A 59 -4.44 -26.39 -1.88
CA ASN A 59 -5.59 -27.24 -2.18
C ASN A 59 -5.20 -28.69 -2.47
N GLY A 60 -4.04 -28.95 -3.09
CA GLY A 60 -3.55 -30.31 -3.33
C GLY A 60 -3.07 -31.02 -2.06
N ARG A 61 -2.59 -30.27 -1.07
CA ARG A 61 -2.07 -30.81 0.20
C ARG A 61 -3.14 -31.01 1.26
N PHE A 62 -4.06 -30.06 1.39
CA PHE A 62 -5.10 -30.04 2.44
C PHE A 62 -6.51 -30.28 1.88
N GLY A 63 -6.70 -30.22 0.56
CA GLY A 63 -7.99 -30.53 -0.05
C GLY A 63 -8.31 -32.03 0.01
N THR A 64 -9.60 -32.32 0.09
CA THR A 64 -10.15 -33.67 0.06
C THR A 64 -11.10 -33.83 -1.14
N LEU A 65 -11.60 -35.04 -1.38
CA LEU A 65 -12.61 -35.28 -2.43
C LEU A 65 -13.90 -34.48 -2.25
N LYS A 66 -14.16 -33.97 -1.05
CA LYS A 66 -15.42 -33.30 -0.68
C LYS A 66 -15.27 -31.79 -0.51
N ALA A 67 -14.06 -31.28 -0.29
CA ALA A 67 -13.84 -29.85 -0.10
C ALA A 67 -12.43 -29.40 -0.46
N THR A 68 -12.37 -28.15 -0.89
CA THR A 68 -11.14 -27.41 -1.17
C THR A 68 -11.00 -26.26 -0.17
N PRO A 69 -9.88 -26.15 0.55
CA PRO A 69 -9.70 -25.15 1.61
C PRO A 69 -9.62 -23.71 1.07
N ILE A 70 -9.23 -23.53 -0.20
CA ILE A 70 -9.14 -22.21 -0.83
C ILE A 70 -10.02 -22.18 -2.09
N LEU A 71 -11.03 -21.32 -2.08
CA LEU A 71 -11.84 -20.97 -3.25
C LEU A 71 -11.30 -19.67 -3.84
N HIS A 72 -10.57 -19.78 -4.95
CA HIS A 72 -10.02 -18.63 -5.65
C HIS A 72 -10.85 -18.29 -6.89
N LEU A 73 -11.35 -17.04 -6.97
CA LEU A 73 -12.22 -16.59 -8.04
C LEU A 73 -11.60 -15.37 -8.75
N ASP A 74 -11.18 -15.56 -10.00
CA ASP A 74 -10.65 -14.50 -10.87
C ASP A 74 -11.76 -13.76 -11.64
N GLN A 75 -12.77 -13.28 -10.92
CA GLN A 75 -13.93 -12.61 -11.51
C GLN A 75 -14.48 -11.50 -10.61
N THR A 76 -15.22 -10.59 -11.23
CA THR A 76 -16.05 -9.62 -10.52
C THR A 76 -17.27 -10.30 -9.95
N VAL A 77 -17.63 -9.93 -8.72
CA VAL A 77 -18.89 -10.29 -8.08
C VAL A 77 -19.73 -9.02 -8.01
N ASP A 78 -21.03 -9.14 -8.29
CA ASP A 78 -21.94 -8.00 -8.18
C ASP A 78 -22.06 -7.53 -6.72
N PHE A 79 -22.52 -6.29 -6.55
CA PHE A 79 -22.55 -5.63 -5.25
C PHE A 79 -23.41 -6.39 -4.23
N ASP A 80 -24.61 -6.83 -4.59
CA ASP A 80 -25.53 -7.50 -3.68
C ASP A 80 -24.99 -8.87 -3.25
N SER A 81 -24.42 -9.63 -4.19
CA SER A 81 -23.75 -10.89 -3.90
C SER A 81 -22.53 -10.69 -2.99
N LEU A 82 -21.75 -9.62 -3.20
CA LEU A 82 -20.59 -9.32 -2.35
C LEU A 82 -21.02 -8.94 -0.93
N CYS A 83 -22.07 -8.14 -0.77
CA CYS A 83 -22.67 -7.83 0.52
C CYS A 83 -23.20 -9.09 1.23
N ALA A 84 -23.86 -9.98 0.50
CA ALA A 84 -24.32 -11.25 1.04
C ALA A 84 -23.16 -12.14 1.52
N LEU A 85 -22.07 -12.21 0.72
CA LEU A 85 -20.85 -12.91 1.11
C LEU A 85 -20.22 -12.31 2.37
N TYR A 86 -20.15 -10.98 2.46
CA TYR A 86 -19.69 -10.33 3.68
C TYR A 86 -20.57 -10.74 4.86
N ALA A 87 -21.90 -10.61 4.76
CA ALA A 87 -22.84 -10.88 5.85
C ALA A 87 -22.71 -12.29 6.46
N ILE A 88 -22.33 -13.30 5.66
CA ILE A 88 -22.12 -14.68 6.13
C ILE A 88 -20.68 -15.00 6.52
N THR A 89 -19.72 -14.11 6.23
CA THR A 89 -18.29 -14.36 6.47
C THR A 89 -17.94 -14.17 7.95
N ASP A 90 -17.42 -15.22 8.60
CA ASP A 90 -17.02 -15.18 10.01
C ASP A 90 -15.76 -14.35 10.27
N VAL A 91 -14.82 -14.35 9.34
CA VAL A 91 -13.54 -13.64 9.47
C VAL A 91 -13.16 -12.97 8.15
N ALA A 92 -13.00 -11.64 8.15
CA ALA A 92 -12.42 -10.90 7.04
C ALA A 92 -10.90 -10.77 7.22
N LEU A 93 -10.14 -11.26 6.24
CA LEU A 93 -8.68 -11.26 6.26
C LEU A 93 -8.08 -10.21 5.31
N ILE A 94 -7.73 -9.04 5.86
CA ILE A 94 -7.22 -7.87 5.13
C ILE A 94 -5.73 -7.66 5.43
N THR A 95 -4.87 -8.33 4.67
CA THR A 95 -3.41 -8.38 4.88
C THR A 95 -2.62 -7.58 3.83
N SER A 96 -3.12 -6.39 3.47
CA SER A 96 -2.46 -5.53 2.49
C SER A 96 -1.06 -5.13 2.95
N LEU A 97 -0.04 -5.22 2.09
CA LEU A 97 1.33 -4.83 2.43
C LEU A 97 1.49 -3.31 2.57
N ARG A 98 0.67 -2.55 1.84
CA ARG A 98 0.44 -1.12 1.99
C ARG A 98 -1.01 -0.84 1.56
N ASP A 99 -1.73 0.06 2.18
CA ASP A 99 -3.04 0.48 1.66
C ASP A 99 -3.35 1.86 2.19
N GLY A 100 -3.76 2.78 1.31
CA GLY A 100 -4.09 4.14 1.74
C GLY A 100 -5.25 4.18 2.73
N MET A 101 -6.25 3.31 2.53
CA MET A 101 -7.38 3.15 3.46
C MET A 101 -7.82 1.68 3.56
N ASN A 102 -8.21 1.06 2.45
CA ASN A 102 -8.93 -0.22 2.37
C ASN A 102 -10.43 -0.10 2.74
N LEU A 103 -11.27 0.19 1.74
CA LEU A 103 -12.72 0.30 1.92
C LEU A 103 -13.41 -1.05 2.14
N VAL A 104 -12.81 -2.15 1.68
CA VAL A 104 -13.32 -3.52 1.93
C VAL A 104 -13.47 -3.79 3.43
N SER A 105 -12.57 -3.24 4.27
CA SER A 105 -12.69 -3.33 5.73
C SER A 105 -13.96 -2.63 6.25
N TYR A 106 -14.34 -1.48 5.69
CA TYR A 106 -15.54 -0.73 6.07
C TYR A 106 -16.81 -1.43 5.57
N GLU A 107 -16.79 -1.87 4.30
CA GLU A 107 -17.88 -2.62 3.68
C GLU A 107 -18.20 -3.91 4.45
N TYR A 108 -17.16 -4.65 4.86
CA TYR A 108 -17.32 -5.84 5.70
C TYR A 108 -18.03 -5.52 7.01
N VAL A 109 -17.52 -4.53 7.78
CA VAL A 109 -18.10 -4.12 9.07
C VAL A 109 -19.55 -3.68 8.92
N ALA A 110 -19.87 -2.94 7.86
CA ALA A 110 -21.24 -2.50 7.56
C ALA A 110 -22.19 -3.68 7.32
N CYS A 111 -21.72 -4.75 6.65
CA CYS A 111 -22.53 -5.94 6.37
C CYS A 111 -22.60 -6.93 7.55
N GLN A 112 -21.81 -6.73 8.62
CA GLN A 112 -21.75 -7.65 9.77
C GLN A 112 -22.88 -7.48 10.79
N GLU A 113 -24.00 -6.81 10.47
CA GLU A 113 -25.04 -6.53 11.46
C GLU A 113 -25.69 -7.81 12.05
N SER A 114 -25.78 -8.91 11.33
CA SER A 114 -26.33 -10.15 11.91
C SER A 114 -25.26 -11.07 12.51
N ASN A 115 -24.15 -11.30 11.79
CA ASN A 115 -23.15 -12.30 12.20
C ASN A 115 -22.14 -11.78 13.23
N LYS A 116 -21.80 -10.49 13.21
CA LYS A 116 -20.75 -9.90 14.07
C LYS A 116 -19.40 -10.60 13.90
N GLY A 117 -19.02 -10.86 12.66
CA GLY A 117 -17.74 -11.49 12.33
C GLY A 117 -16.53 -10.63 12.69
N VAL A 118 -15.35 -11.24 12.65
CA VAL A 118 -14.09 -10.64 13.10
C VAL A 118 -13.32 -10.06 11.92
N LEU A 119 -12.80 -8.84 12.10
CA LEU A 119 -11.91 -8.21 11.13
C LEU A 119 -10.45 -8.43 11.56
N ILE A 120 -9.65 -9.08 10.70
CA ILE A 120 -8.19 -9.10 10.78
C ILE A 120 -7.66 -8.08 9.79
N LEU A 121 -6.84 -7.14 10.26
CA LEU A 121 -6.45 -5.96 9.49
C LEU A 121 -4.95 -5.71 9.59
N SER A 122 -4.32 -5.45 8.44
CA SER A 122 -2.92 -5.09 8.39
C SER A 122 -2.68 -3.73 9.03
N GLU A 123 -1.61 -3.62 9.83
CA GLU A 123 -1.10 -2.34 10.35
C GLU A 123 -0.71 -1.34 9.24
N PHE A 124 -0.45 -1.81 8.02
CA PHE A 124 -0.08 -0.98 6.87
C PHE A 124 -1.27 -0.51 6.03
N ALA A 125 -2.50 -0.80 6.47
CA ALA A 125 -3.71 -0.24 5.88
C ALA A 125 -4.16 1.00 6.66
N GLY A 126 -4.49 2.11 5.99
CA GLY A 126 -5.01 3.30 6.65
C GLY A 126 -6.24 3.05 7.54
N ALA A 127 -7.07 2.06 7.18
CA ALA A 127 -8.19 1.60 7.99
C ALA A 127 -7.75 1.15 9.39
N ALA A 128 -6.51 0.69 9.60
CA ALA A 128 -6.04 0.25 10.91
C ALA A 128 -6.07 1.37 11.94
N GLN A 129 -5.87 2.63 11.52
CA GLN A 129 -5.97 3.78 12.42
C GLN A 129 -7.41 4.03 12.89
N SER A 130 -8.39 3.65 12.08
CA SER A 130 -9.81 3.88 12.38
C SER A 130 -10.47 2.66 13.02
N LEU A 131 -10.30 1.48 12.42
CA LEU A 131 -10.97 0.23 12.80
C LEU A 131 -10.13 -0.66 13.71
N GLY A 132 -8.90 -0.25 14.06
CA GLY A 132 -7.97 -1.07 14.83
C GLY A 132 -8.42 -1.38 16.25
N ALA A 133 -9.28 -0.55 16.85
CA ALA A 133 -9.81 -0.80 18.18
C ALA A 133 -10.81 -1.98 18.23
N GLY A 134 -11.47 -2.29 17.11
CA GLY A 134 -12.36 -3.46 16.98
C GLY A 134 -11.85 -4.53 16.00
N ALA A 135 -10.58 -4.47 15.61
CA ALA A 135 -9.95 -5.43 14.70
C ALA A 135 -8.73 -6.09 15.35
N ILE A 136 -8.37 -7.28 14.86
CA ILE A 136 -7.07 -7.88 15.17
C ILE A 136 -6.05 -7.29 14.21
N ILE A 137 -5.19 -6.40 14.72
CA ILE A 137 -4.11 -5.82 13.94
C ILE A 137 -2.97 -6.82 13.78
N VAL A 138 -2.44 -6.95 12.56
CA VAL A 138 -1.36 -7.89 12.22
C VAL A 138 -0.32 -7.24 11.31
N ASN A 139 0.93 -7.71 11.40
CA ASN A 139 1.94 -7.46 10.38
C ASN A 139 1.85 -8.54 9.28
N PRO A 140 1.48 -8.18 8.03
CA PRO A 140 1.33 -9.16 6.94
C PRO A 140 2.66 -9.81 6.52
N TRP A 141 3.82 -9.31 6.96
CA TRP A 141 5.12 -9.95 6.74
C TRP A 141 5.39 -11.09 7.73
N ASP A 142 4.71 -11.10 8.87
CA ASP A 142 4.77 -12.19 9.84
C ASP A 142 3.67 -13.22 9.55
N ILE A 143 4.04 -14.25 8.79
CA ILE A 143 3.15 -15.36 8.41
C ILE A 143 2.59 -16.08 9.64
N VAL A 144 3.38 -16.17 10.72
CA VAL A 144 2.99 -16.90 11.93
C VAL A 144 1.98 -16.09 12.72
N GLU A 145 2.22 -14.78 12.86
CA GLU A 145 1.28 -13.85 13.50
C GLU A 145 -0.08 -13.88 12.81
N VAL A 146 -0.11 -13.80 11.47
CA VAL A 146 -1.36 -13.84 10.70
C VAL A 146 -2.07 -15.19 10.88
N ALA A 147 -1.33 -16.31 10.89
CA ALA A 147 -1.91 -17.63 11.13
C ALA A 147 -2.54 -17.74 12.54
N ASP A 148 -1.86 -17.24 13.56
CA ASP A 148 -2.34 -17.24 14.94
C ASP A 148 -3.53 -16.29 15.11
N ALA A 149 -3.55 -15.17 14.39
CA ALA A 149 -4.69 -14.25 14.33
C ALA A 149 -5.92 -14.89 13.70
N ILE A 150 -5.77 -15.71 12.65
CA ILE A 150 -6.88 -16.47 12.06
C ILE A 150 -7.47 -17.43 13.09
N LYS A 151 -6.63 -18.18 13.81
CA LYS A 151 -7.08 -19.09 14.87
C LYS A 151 -7.81 -18.33 15.98
N ARG A 152 -7.22 -17.24 16.46
CA ARG A 152 -7.83 -16.37 17.48
C ARG A 152 -9.17 -15.81 17.03
N ALA A 153 -9.30 -15.39 15.77
CA ALA A 153 -10.54 -14.85 15.24
C ALA A 153 -11.66 -15.90 15.20
N LEU A 154 -11.34 -17.13 14.78
CA LEU A 154 -12.29 -18.24 14.73
C LEU A 154 -12.73 -18.71 16.13
N ASP A 155 -11.84 -18.67 17.11
CA ASP A 155 -12.12 -19.06 18.50
C ASP A 155 -12.68 -17.89 19.35
N MET A 156 -12.85 -16.70 18.76
CA MET A 156 -13.23 -15.49 19.50
C MET A 156 -14.64 -15.65 20.10
N PRO A 157 -14.81 -15.48 21.43
CA PRO A 157 -16.13 -15.56 22.06
C PRO A 157 -17.11 -14.54 21.50
N THR A 158 -18.40 -14.89 21.45
CA THR A 158 -19.47 -14.04 20.91
C THR A 158 -19.50 -12.64 21.57
N GLU A 159 -19.29 -12.56 22.89
CA GLU A 159 -19.27 -11.27 23.60
C GLU A 159 -18.14 -10.35 23.12
N GLU A 160 -16.94 -10.90 22.88
CA GLU A 160 -15.82 -10.13 22.35
C GLU A 160 -16.09 -9.70 20.91
N ARG A 161 -16.62 -10.61 20.07
CA ARG A 161 -17.04 -10.32 18.70
C ARG A 161 -18.05 -9.19 18.62
N GLU A 162 -19.10 -9.24 19.42
CA GLU A 162 -20.15 -8.21 19.46
C GLU A 162 -19.61 -6.86 19.93
N LYS A 163 -18.73 -6.86 20.94
CA LYS A 163 -18.09 -5.63 21.42
C LYS A 163 -17.21 -5.01 20.33
N ASN A 164 -16.39 -5.81 19.66
CA ASN A 164 -15.49 -5.38 18.61
C ASN A 164 -16.28 -4.85 17.39
N HIS A 165 -17.32 -5.59 16.96
CA HIS A 165 -18.22 -5.16 15.89
C HIS A 165 -18.88 -3.83 16.22
N ARG A 166 -19.46 -3.69 17.43
CA ARG A 166 -20.14 -2.46 17.84
C ARG A 166 -19.23 -1.24 17.76
N HIS A 167 -18.00 -1.34 18.25
CA HIS A 167 -17.04 -0.23 18.21
C HIS A 167 -16.74 0.21 16.77
N ASN A 168 -16.47 -0.76 15.89
CA ASN A 168 -16.17 -0.46 14.49
C ASN A 168 -17.41 0.03 13.73
N TYR A 169 -18.58 -0.57 13.98
CA TYR A 169 -19.82 -0.19 13.31
C TYR A 169 -20.26 1.23 13.66
N GLU A 170 -20.12 1.65 14.93
CA GLU A 170 -20.36 3.04 15.33
C GLU A 170 -19.45 4.03 14.58
N LEU A 171 -18.18 3.67 14.36
CA LEU A 171 -17.25 4.49 13.62
C LEU A 171 -17.61 4.58 12.13
N VAL A 172 -17.86 3.43 11.49
CA VAL A 172 -18.24 3.35 10.07
C VAL A 172 -19.54 4.09 9.79
N SER A 173 -20.52 4.00 10.70
CA SER A 173 -21.83 4.66 10.54
C SER A 173 -21.78 6.17 10.72
N ARG A 174 -20.78 6.69 11.46
CA ARG A 174 -20.63 8.13 11.75
C ARG A 174 -19.68 8.87 10.82
N HIS A 175 -18.75 8.17 10.17
CA HIS A 175 -17.74 8.77 9.31
C HIS A 175 -17.91 8.22 7.89
N THR A 176 -18.92 8.74 7.20
CA THR A 176 -19.29 8.31 5.86
C THR A 176 -18.44 8.99 4.79
N ALA A 177 -18.52 8.48 3.55
CA ALA A 177 -17.90 9.14 2.40
C ALA A 177 -18.46 10.55 2.16
N GLN A 178 -19.73 10.77 2.51
CA GLN A 178 -20.36 12.09 2.44
C GLN A 178 -19.74 13.04 3.47
N ASP A 179 -19.59 12.59 4.73
CA ASP A 179 -18.95 13.41 5.78
C ASP A 179 -17.51 13.77 5.39
N TRP A 180 -16.77 12.83 4.80
CA TRP A 180 -15.41 13.10 4.30
C TRP A 180 -15.42 14.17 3.20
N ALA A 181 -16.33 14.07 2.23
CA ALA A 181 -16.41 15.02 1.12
C ALA A 181 -16.81 16.43 1.60
N GLU A 182 -17.78 16.52 2.50
CA GLU A 182 -18.24 17.79 3.08
C GLU A 182 -17.13 18.47 3.87
N ASN A 183 -16.41 17.73 4.72
CA ASN A 183 -15.27 18.25 5.47
C ASN A 183 -14.15 18.73 4.54
N TYR A 184 -13.82 17.94 3.52
CA TYR A 184 -12.78 18.30 2.55
C TYR A 184 -13.11 19.60 1.81
N VAL A 185 -14.34 19.74 1.33
CA VAL A 185 -14.78 20.96 0.62
C VAL A 185 -14.82 22.16 1.57
N CYS A 186 -15.28 21.98 2.81
CA CYS A 186 -15.24 23.03 3.83
C CYS A 186 -13.80 23.51 4.10
N ASP A 187 -12.86 22.59 4.29
CA ASP A 187 -11.46 22.92 4.53
C ASP A 187 -10.81 23.60 3.32
N LEU A 188 -11.12 23.16 2.11
CA LEU A 188 -10.66 23.81 0.88
C LEU A 188 -11.22 25.23 0.74
N HIS A 189 -12.50 25.42 1.05
CA HIS A 189 -13.13 26.73 1.05
C HIS A 189 -12.51 27.65 2.11
N ASN A 190 -12.23 27.11 3.29
CA ASN A 190 -11.56 27.84 4.37
C ASN A 190 -10.13 28.23 4.00
N ALA A 191 -9.38 27.34 3.34
CA ALA A 191 -8.01 27.57 2.90
C ALA A 191 -7.93 28.61 1.77
N THR A 192 -8.96 28.71 0.94
CA THR A 192 -9.06 29.71 -0.15
C THR A 192 -9.63 31.05 0.31
N SER A 193 -10.53 31.05 1.30
CA SER A 193 -11.17 32.26 1.82
C SER A 193 -10.32 32.98 2.87
N LYS A 194 -9.51 32.24 3.64
CA LYS A 194 -8.42 32.85 4.40
C LYS A 194 -7.35 33.26 3.37
N ALA A 195 -7.13 34.56 3.25
CA ALA A 195 -6.17 35.25 2.36
C ALA A 195 -4.84 34.47 2.18
N PRO A 196 -4.12 34.67 1.05
CA PRO A 196 -3.26 33.66 0.43
C PRO A 196 -2.43 32.96 1.50
N LEU A 197 -2.48 31.61 1.52
CA LEU A 197 -1.60 30.73 2.31
C LEU A 197 -0.35 31.53 2.63
N PRO A 198 -0.08 31.90 3.91
CA PRO A 198 1.07 32.75 4.22
C PRO A 198 2.21 32.11 3.48
N ALA A 199 2.68 32.80 2.42
CA ALA A 199 3.52 32.17 1.42
C ALA A 199 4.57 31.46 2.24
N ILE A 200 4.60 30.11 2.20
CA ILE A 200 5.57 29.37 2.99
C ILE A 200 6.86 30.04 2.58
N HIS A 201 7.40 30.88 3.47
CA HIS A 201 8.65 31.55 3.23
C HIS A 201 9.60 30.39 3.49
N THR A 202 9.72 29.51 2.50
CA THR A 202 10.92 28.74 2.29
C THR A 202 12.00 29.80 2.37
N ALA A 203 12.69 29.82 3.51
CA ALA A 203 13.74 30.79 3.74
C ALA A 203 14.62 30.71 2.51
N VAL A 204 14.71 31.83 1.78
CA VAL A 204 15.50 31.87 0.56
C VAL A 204 16.91 31.46 0.98
N LEU A 205 17.43 30.40 0.38
CA LEU A 205 18.77 29.92 0.71
C LEU A 205 19.74 31.10 0.55
N PRO A 206 20.47 31.53 1.59
CA PRO A 206 21.40 32.63 1.46
C PRO A 206 22.59 32.16 0.62
N ILE A 207 22.46 32.27 -0.71
CA ILE A 207 23.37 31.65 -1.69
C ILE A 207 24.83 32.04 -1.41
N GLY A 208 25.09 33.30 -1.02
CA GLY A 208 26.43 33.77 -0.69
C GLY A 208 27.04 33.07 0.51
N GLU A 209 26.28 32.88 1.59
CA GLU A 209 26.73 32.19 2.79
C GLU A 209 26.87 30.68 2.54
N ALA A 210 25.89 30.08 1.86
CA ALA A 210 25.91 28.67 1.49
C ALA A 210 27.12 28.36 0.58
N ALA A 211 27.45 29.23 -0.38
CA ALA A 211 28.62 29.09 -1.24
C ALA A 211 29.93 29.27 -0.47
N ALA A 212 30.01 30.22 0.47
CA ALA A 212 31.17 30.41 1.33
C ALA A 212 31.43 29.19 2.22
N GLN A 213 30.38 28.66 2.87
CA GLN A 213 30.44 27.44 3.68
C GLN A 213 30.79 26.22 2.83
N TYR A 214 30.22 26.10 1.63
CA TYR A 214 30.58 25.05 0.66
C TYR A 214 32.06 25.10 0.25
N GLY A 215 32.63 26.30 0.09
CA GLY A 215 34.04 26.47 -0.23
C GLY A 215 34.99 26.09 0.91
N GLN A 216 34.56 26.26 2.17
CA GLN A 216 35.37 25.98 3.36
C GLN A 216 35.22 24.53 3.88
N SER A 217 34.28 23.76 3.35
CA SER A 217 33.95 22.43 3.82
C SER A 217 34.80 21.34 3.15
N ASN A 218 35.34 20.42 3.94
CA ASN A 218 36.17 19.31 3.48
C ASN A 218 35.36 18.04 3.13
N ASN A 219 34.08 17.99 3.49
CA ASN A 219 33.16 16.92 3.11
C ASN A 219 31.75 17.50 2.93
N ARG A 220 31.19 17.37 1.74
CA ARG A 220 29.97 18.09 1.32
C ARG A 220 28.95 17.10 0.77
N LEU A 221 27.71 17.25 1.20
CA LEU A 221 26.57 16.46 0.71
C LEU A 221 25.57 17.39 0.03
N LEU A 222 25.26 17.11 -1.24
CA LEU A 222 24.22 17.80 -1.98
C LEU A 222 23.11 16.81 -2.31
N ILE A 223 21.89 17.08 -1.83
CA ILE A 223 20.70 16.28 -2.11
C ILE A 223 19.82 17.06 -3.07
N LEU A 224 19.64 16.52 -4.27
CA LEU A 224 18.91 17.18 -5.36
C LEU A 224 17.66 16.35 -5.69
N GLY A 225 16.49 17.00 -5.73
CA GLY A 225 15.30 16.37 -6.30
C GLY A 225 15.51 16.15 -7.80
N PHE A 226 15.02 15.04 -8.36
CA PHE A 226 15.10 14.85 -9.81
C PHE A 226 14.06 15.72 -10.53
N ASN A 227 12.81 15.64 -10.08
CA ASN A 227 11.68 16.33 -10.70
C ASN A 227 11.70 17.83 -10.38
N ALA A 228 11.49 18.65 -11.41
CA ALA A 228 11.41 20.11 -11.32
C ALA A 228 12.67 20.83 -10.80
N THR A 229 13.70 20.10 -10.35
CA THR A 229 15.02 20.65 -9.98
C THR A 229 16.07 20.32 -11.04
N LEU A 230 16.15 19.06 -11.52
CA LEU A 230 17.11 18.64 -12.55
C LEU A 230 16.48 18.54 -13.94
N THR A 231 15.19 18.22 -14.01
CA THR A 231 14.40 18.20 -15.24
C THR A 231 13.73 19.55 -15.49
N GLY A 232 13.57 19.92 -16.77
CA GLY A 232 12.76 21.08 -17.15
C GLY A 232 11.29 20.92 -16.74
N GLN A 233 10.50 22.00 -16.77
CA GLN A 233 9.06 21.91 -16.54
C GLN A 233 8.45 20.88 -17.49
N ILE A 234 7.81 19.85 -16.92
CA ILE A 234 7.11 18.83 -17.70
C ILE A 234 5.90 19.51 -18.35
N GLN A 235 5.99 19.79 -19.65
CA GLN A 235 4.83 20.22 -20.42
C GLN A 235 3.95 18.98 -20.66
N PHE A 236 2.83 18.89 -19.95
CA PHE A 236 1.80 17.93 -20.26
C PHE A 236 1.19 18.30 -21.62
N VAL A 237 1.56 17.55 -22.66
CA VAL A 237 0.91 17.63 -23.97
C VAL A 237 -0.19 16.59 -23.99
N GLU A 238 -1.45 17.01 -24.14
CA GLU A 238 -2.59 16.10 -24.25
C GLU A 238 -2.35 15.04 -25.34
N GLY A 239 -2.52 13.77 -24.98
CA GLY A 239 -2.45 12.65 -25.92
C GLY A 239 -1.08 11.99 -26.11
N ARG A 240 -0.01 12.45 -25.43
CA ARG A 240 1.26 11.71 -25.35
C ARG A 240 1.47 11.15 -23.94
N THR A 241 1.57 9.83 -23.83
CA THR A 241 1.98 9.12 -22.60
C THR A 241 3.50 9.05 -22.42
N ASP A 242 4.26 9.43 -23.45
CA ASP A 242 5.72 9.35 -23.43
C ASP A 242 6.30 10.66 -22.88
N ILE A 243 6.54 10.67 -21.56
CA ILE A 243 7.25 11.77 -20.89
C ILE A 243 8.74 11.59 -21.19
N GLU A 244 9.27 12.36 -22.13
CA GLU A 244 10.70 12.37 -22.42
C GLU A 244 11.44 13.12 -21.30
N LEU A 245 11.99 12.36 -20.34
CA LEU A 245 12.73 12.90 -19.20
C LEU A 245 14.09 13.43 -19.66
N LYS A 246 14.18 14.73 -19.93
CA LYS A 246 15.43 15.41 -20.29
C LYS A 246 15.90 16.31 -19.15
N LEU A 247 17.20 16.20 -18.83
CA LEU A 247 17.86 17.15 -17.95
C LEU A 247 17.83 18.55 -18.56
N ASN A 248 17.68 19.56 -17.71
CA ASN A 248 17.83 20.93 -18.14
C ASN A 248 19.27 21.13 -18.68
N PRO A 249 19.46 21.54 -19.95
CA PRO A 249 20.78 21.68 -20.55
C PRO A 249 21.67 22.70 -19.81
N GLU A 250 21.09 23.70 -19.16
CA GLU A 250 21.81 24.72 -18.39
C GLU A 250 22.50 24.14 -17.15
N LEU A 251 21.98 23.03 -16.60
CA LEU A 251 22.53 22.39 -15.40
C LEU A 251 23.66 21.41 -15.72
N LYS A 252 23.91 21.11 -17.00
CA LYS A 252 24.86 20.06 -17.40
C LYS A 252 26.28 20.34 -16.92
N GLN A 253 26.78 21.55 -17.13
CA GLN A 253 28.12 21.94 -16.71
C GLN A 253 28.25 22.10 -15.18
N PRO A 254 27.34 22.83 -14.49
CA PRO A 254 27.36 22.91 -13.03
C PRO A 254 27.32 21.55 -12.33
N LEU A 255 26.43 20.65 -12.76
CA LEU A 255 26.32 19.30 -12.19
C LEU A 255 27.60 18.50 -12.40
N LYS A 256 28.21 18.61 -13.57
CA LYS A 256 29.49 17.94 -13.85
C LYS A 256 30.58 18.42 -12.90
N THR A 257 30.71 19.73 -12.69
CA THR A 257 31.70 20.30 -11.76
C THR A 257 31.47 19.83 -10.32
N LEU A 258 30.22 19.64 -9.90
CA LEU A 258 29.89 19.14 -8.57
C LEU A 258 30.19 17.64 -8.43
N CYS A 259 29.84 16.83 -9.42
CA CYS A 259 30.05 15.38 -9.42
C CYS A 259 31.53 14.98 -9.61
N ASP A 260 32.32 15.80 -10.30
CA ASP A 260 33.76 15.54 -10.51
C ASP A 260 34.61 15.98 -9.29
N ASN A 261 34.00 16.54 -8.24
CA ASN A 261 34.70 16.95 -7.02
C ASN A 261 34.69 15.84 -5.96
N GLU A 262 35.86 15.28 -5.65
CA GLU A 262 36.00 14.16 -4.71
C GLU A 262 35.52 14.47 -3.28
N ASN A 263 35.52 15.74 -2.87
CA ASN A 263 35.03 16.18 -1.55
C ASN A 263 33.52 16.50 -1.54
N THR A 264 32.80 16.20 -2.63
CA THR A 264 31.36 16.43 -2.76
C THR A 264 30.65 15.16 -3.16
N THR A 265 29.78 14.67 -2.29
CA THR A 265 28.83 13.61 -2.61
C THR A 265 27.53 14.24 -3.12
N VAL A 266 27.13 13.89 -4.35
CA VAL A 266 25.86 14.31 -4.94
C VAL A 266 24.88 13.14 -4.92
N VAL A 267 23.73 13.34 -4.28
CA VAL A 267 22.63 12.38 -4.17
C VAL A 267 21.42 12.94 -4.92
N VAL A 268 20.85 12.13 -5.80
CA VAL A 268 19.62 12.46 -6.52
C VAL A 268 18.46 11.64 -5.97
N VAL A 269 17.42 12.35 -5.52
CA VAL A 269 16.18 11.78 -5.00
C VAL A 269 15.14 11.77 -6.11
N SER A 270 14.64 10.59 -6.48
CA SER A 270 13.68 10.43 -7.57
C SER A 270 12.57 9.46 -7.22
N GLY A 271 11.40 9.67 -7.85
CA GLY A 271 10.32 8.68 -7.90
C GLY A 271 10.46 7.66 -9.04
N TYR A 272 11.43 7.86 -9.95
CA TYR A 272 11.67 6.97 -11.08
C TYR A 272 12.69 5.87 -10.77
N GLY A 273 12.56 4.74 -11.46
CA GLY A 273 13.47 3.59 -11.40
C GLY A 273 14.93 3.95 -11.77
N ARG A 274 15.90 3.26 -11.17
CA ARG A 274 17.35 3.45 -11.43
C ARG A 274 17.74 3.28 -12.89
N SER A 275 17.11 2.36 -13.63
CA SER A 275 17.39 2.20 -15.07
C SER A 275 17.14 3.47 -15.88
N ILE A 276 16.07 4.21 -15.55
CA ILE A 276 15.71 5.48 -16.20
C ILE A 276 16.70 6.57 -15.78
N LEU A 277 17.09 6.60 -14.50
CA LEU A 277 18.06 7.57 -14.00
C LEU A 277 19.44 7.35 -14.63
N ASP A 278 19.94 6.12 -14.64
CA ASP A 278 21.24 5.76 -15.21
C ASP A 278 21.32 6.15 -16.71
N GLU A 279 20.22 6.02 -17.47
CA GLU A 279 20.16 6.47 -18.86
C GLU A 279 20.33 7.99 -18.97
N VAL A 280 19.57 8.75 -18.17
CA VAL A 280 19.52 10.22 -18.20
C VAL A 280 20.76 10.87 -17.58
N THR A 281 21.41 10.21 -16.61
CA THR A 281 22.58 10.72 -15.87
C THR A 281 23.89 10.00 -16.21
N SER A 282 23.89 9.16 -17.25
CA SER A 282 25.06 8.39 -17.75
C SER A 282 26.33 9.21 -17.99
N TYR A 283 26.21 10.54 -18.12
CA TYR A 283 27.32 11.47 -18.34
C TYR A 283 28.10 11.86 -17.06
N TYR A 284 27.63 11.48 -15.86
CA TYR A 284 28.22 11.88 -14.58
C TYR A 284 28.84 10.69 -13.83
N SER A 285 30.08 10.86 -13.36
CA SER A 285 30.92 9.76 -12.85
C SER A 285 30.51 9.25 -11.45
N TYR A 286 29.87 10.09 -10.62
CA TYR A 286 29.51 9.78 -9.23
C TYR A 286 28.19 10.45 -8.81
N MET A 287 27.08 9.81 -9.15
CA MET A 287 25.75 10.22 -8.72
C MET A 287 25.06 9.06 -8.00
N LEU A 288 24.74 9.24 -6.71
CA LEU A 288 24.02 8.23 -5.94
C LEU A 288 22.52 8.44 -6.09
N HIS A 289 21.79 7.38 -6.40
CA HIS A 289 20.34 7.42 -6.57
C HIS A 289 19.63 6.87 -5.34
N THR A 290 18.69 7.64 -4.80
CA THR A 290 17.82 7.22 -3.69
C THR A 290 16.36 7.40 -4.07
N TYR A 291 15.52 6.45 -3.66
CA TYR A 291 14.09 6.45 -3.96
C TYR A 291 13.27 7.05 -2.82
N TYR A 292 12.15 7.69 -3.15
CA TYR A 292 11.07 7.89 -2.17
C TYR A 292 10.60 6.52 -1.64
N ILE A 293 10.49 6.38 -0.31
CA ILE A 293 9.92 5.19 0.36
C ILE A 293 8.40 5.25 0.34
#